data_AF-A0A813EWU9-F1
#
_entry.id   AF-A0A813EWU9-F1
#
_cell.length_a   1.000
_cell.length_b   1.000
_cell.length_c   1.000
_cell.angle_alpha   90.00
_cell.angle_beta   90.00
_cell.angle_gamma   90.00
#
_symmetry.space_group_name_H-M   'P 1'
#
loop_
_entity.id
_entity.type
_entity.pdbx_description
1 polymer ?
#
loop_
_entity_poly.entity_id
_entity_poly.type
_entity_poly.pdbx_seq_one_letter_code
_entity_poly.pdbx_strand_id
1 'polypeptide(L)'
;LFCERLRRLITLCQAEEKKPTQRVSVPVFVMTSRLTHRTVVEHFEANSYFGLPPGDVIFFDQSVSPVMDMNGRLLPQSLGGEFAQSSGGTGLVLRALANSSCLEQCRDRGVECLHILGTENLLARVCDPVFLGFCRQLDIDCACKVTDRVDANEDLELFCVRQSPVSTQFADIEDAACGVEAFQASKELLQARNRTGALSYAGSINSVFMTVSYIEEVVGRPVQPQRVPRVVPYLNFHVDLTDSEVSLAEAFPDLSSALLPPKGKPGLGVAKGSGA
;
A
#
# COMPACT_ATOMS: atom_id res chain seq x y z
N LEU A 1 5.05 -12.65 14.28
CA LEU A 1 6.40 -12.21 13.84
C LEU A 1 6.66 -10.71 14.00
N PHE A 2 5.99 -9.79 13.28
CA PHE A 2 6.28 -8.35 13.40
C PHE A 2 6.13 -7.82 14.84
N CYS A 3 5.01 -8.14 15.50
CA CYS A 3 4.79 -7.74 16.89
C CYS A 3 5.83 -8.34 17.84
N GLU A 4 6.28 -9.57 17.62
CA GLU A 4 7.32 -10.21 18.45
C GLU A 4 8.68 -9.54 18.28
N ARG A 5 9.05 -9.18 17.04
CA ARG A 5 10.27 -8.40 16.76
C ARG A 5 10.23 -7.04 17.46
N LEU A 6 9.09 -6.36 17.39
CA LEU A 6 8.90 -5.09 18.07
C LEU A 6 9.00 -5.23 19.60
N ARG A 7 8.34 -6.25 20.18
CA ARG A 7 8.47 -6.55 21.62
C ARG A 7 9.91 -6.81 22.04
N ARG A 8 10.66 -7.54 21.21
CA ARG A 8 12.09 -7.76 21.46
C ARG A 8 12.87 -6.45 21.42
N LEU A 9 12.60 -5.59 20.45
CA LEU A 9 13.22 -4.26 20.38
C LEU A 9 12.89 -3.41 21.61
N ILE A 10 11.63 -3.31 22.00
CA ILE A 10 11.20 -2.56 23.19
C ILE A 10 11.94 -3.07 24.43
N THR A 11 12.09 -4.40 24.56
CA THR A 11 12.84 -5.01 25.67
C THR A 11 14.32 -4.61 25.66
N LEU A 12 14.94 -4.55 24.49
CA LEU A 12 16.33 -4.12 24.33
C LEU A 12 16.49 -2.63 24.68
N CYS A 13 15.60 -1.77 24.18
CA CYS A 13 15.58 -0.34 24.52
C CYS A 13 15.40 -0.13 26.03
N GLN A 14 14.48 -0.86 26.66
CA GLN A 14 14.24 -0.77 28.10
C GLN A 14 15.47 -1.19 28.93
N ALA A 15 16.29 -2.12 28.45
CA ALA A 15 17.51 -2.55 29.13
C ALA A 15 18.63 -1.49 29.07
N GLU A 16 18.67 -0.70 28.01
CA GLU A 16 19.62 0.42 27.83
C GLU A 16 19.16 1.70 28.57
N GLU A 17 17.88 1.78 28.93
CA GLU A 17 17.33 2.94 29.61
C GLU A 17 17.89 3.10 31.03
N LYS A 18 18.56 4.24 31.26
CA LYS A 18 19.18 4.58 32.55
C LYS A 18 18.14 4.92 33.63
N LYS A 19 16.88 5.17 33.22
CA LYS A 19 15.74 5.47 34.10
C LYS A 19 14.71 4.33 34.01
N PRO A 20 14.81 3.32 34.89
CA PRO A 20 13.96 2.12 34.79
C PRO A 20 12.46 2.37 35.03
N THR A 21 12.08 3.56 35.49
CA THR A 21 10.68 3.92 35.76
C THR A 21 9.91 4.37 34.52
N GLN A 22 10.59 4.75 33.43
CA GLN A 22 9.93 5.16 32.20
C GLN A 22 9.77 3.94 31.28
N ARG A 23 8.51 3.60 30.99
CA ARG A 23 8.17 2.55 30.03
C ARG A 23 8.53 3.02 28.62
N VAL A 24 9.35 2.25 27.92
CA VAL A 24 9.55 2.39 26.48
C VAL A 24 8.26 1.95 25.77
N SER A 25 7.67 2.85 24.99
CA SER A 25 6.49 2.60 24.16
C SER A 25 6.81 2.93 22.72
N VAL A 26 6.38 2.05 21.79
CA VAL A 26 6.49 2.25 20.35
C VAL A 26 5.11 2.01 19.75
N PRO A 27 4.36 3.06 19.37
CA PRO A 27 3.05 2.93 18.75
C PRO A 27 3.12 2.16 17.43
N VAL A 28 2.12 1.32 17.19
CA VAL A 28 1.96 0.51 15.98
C VAL A 28 0.70 0.93 15.28
N PHE A 29 0.86 1.54 14.11
CA PHE A 29 -0.25 1.90 13.23
C PHE A 29 -0.48 0.78 12.22
N VAL A 30 -1.63 0.10 12.32
CA VAL A 30 -2.01 -1.00 11.44
C VAL A 30 -2.99 -0.47 10.41
N MET A 31 -2.50 -0.21 9.20
CA MET A 31 -3.35 0.16 8.07
C MET A 31 -4.07 -1.08 7.54
N THR A 32 -5.37 -0.95 7.37
CA THR A 32 -6.25 -1.99 6.80
C THR A 32 -6.99 -1.44 5.59
N SER A 33 -7.79 -2.26 4.92
CA SER A 33 -8.83 -1.77 4.01
C SER A 33 -10.19 -1.94 4.67
N ARG A 34 -11.21 -1.22 4.21
CA ARG A 34 -12.60 -1.45 4.68
C ARG A 34 -13.04 -2.92 4.57
N LEU A 35 -12.50 -3.64 3.59
CA LEU A 35 -12.80 -5.05 3.34
C LEU A 35 -12.14 -5.99 4.37
N THR A 36 -11.03 -5.57 4.98
CA THR A 36 -10.21 -6.42 5.86
C THR A 36 -10.19 -5.94 7.32
N HIS A 37 -10.66 -4.72 7.59
CA HIS A 37 -10.54 -4.05 8.89
C HIS A 37 -11.06 -4.91 10.04
N ARG A 38 -12.32 -5.35 9.94
CA ARG A 38 -12.96 -6.15 10.98
C ARG A 38 -12.19 -7.43 11.29
N THR A 39 -11.88 -8.21 10.26
CA THR A 39 -11.15 -9.49 10.42
C THR A 39 -9.78 -9.29 11.04
N VAL A 40 -9.06 -8.22 10.67
CA VAL A 40 -7.74 -7.91 11.22
C VAL A 40 -7.86 -7.53 12.70
N VAL A 41 -8.80 -6.65 13.07
CA VAL A 41 -9.02 -6.25 14.47
C VAL A 41 -9.38 -7.46 15.34
N GLU A 42 -10.37 -8.25 14.92
CA GLU A 42 -10.78 -9.48 15.62
C GLU A 42 -9.60 -10.46 15.79
N HIS A 43 -8.73 -10.56 14.78
CA HIS A 43 -7.54 -11.41 14.87
C HIS A 43 -6.53 -10.89 15.91
N PHE A 44 -6.30 -9.58 16.00
CA PHE A 44 -5.43 -9.02 17.05
C PHE A 44 -6.03 -9.23 18.44
N GLU A 45 -7.32 -8.99 18.62
CA GLU A 45 -8.02 -9.18 19.89
C GLU A 45 -7.97 -10.63 20.37
N ALA A 46 -8.31 -11.58 19.48
CA ALA A 46 -8.27 -13.01 19.75
C ALA A 46 -6.87 -13.50 20.17
N ASN A 47 -5.82 -12.83 19.71
CA ASN A 47 -4.43 -13.16 20.01
C ASN A 47 -3.81 -12.22 21.07
N SER A 48 -4.63 -11.50 21.84
CA SER A 48 -4.17 -10.60 22.91
C SER A 48 -3.11 -9.60 22.42
N TYR A 49 -3.32 -9.04 21.22
CA TYR A 49 -2.44 -8.11 20.52
C TYR A 49 -1.00 -8.63 20.36
N PHE A 50 -0.83 -9.96 20.35
CA PHE A 50 0.47 -10.64 20.34
C PHE A 50 1.39 -10.20 21.50
N GLY A 51 0.80 -9.80 22.63
CA GLY A 51 1.48 -9.31 23.82
C GLY A 51 1.99 -7.86 23.71
N LEU A 52 1.61 -7.13 22.66
CA LEU A 52 1.73 -5.67 22.66
C LEU A 52 0.65 -5.06 23.56
N PRO A 53 0.92 -3.92 24.22
CA PRO A 53 -0.09 -3.18 24.94
C PRO A 53 -1.21 -2.71 23.99
N PRO A 54 -2.50 -2.98 24.28
CA PRO A 54 -3.59 -2.62 23.37
C PRO A 54 -3.63 -1.12 23.03
N GLY A 55 -3.33 -0.26 24.00
CA GLY A 55 -3.27 1.20 23.80
C GLY A 55 -2.12 1.67 22.91
N ASP A 56 -1.18 0.80 22.55
CA ASP A 56 -0.08 1.10 21.61
C ASP A 56 -0.37 0.54 20.21
N VAL A 57 -1.50 -0.14 19.98
CA VAL A 57 -1.90 -0.65 18.66
C VAL A 57 -3.09 0.15 18.15
N ILE A 58 -2.90 0.86 17.05
CA ILE A 58 -3.88 1.76 16.47
C ILE A 58 -4.26 1.25 15.08
N PHE A 59 -5.53 0.93 14.88
CA PHE A 59 -6.05 0.54 13.57
C PHE A 59 -6.63 1.74 12.85
N PHE A 60 -6.38 1.82 11.55
CA PHE A 60 -7.00 2.77 10.65
C PHE A 60 -7.21 2.10 9.30
N ASP A 61 -8.17 2.59 8.52
CA ASP A 61 -8.50 2.04 7.21
C ASP A 61 -8.15 3.01 6.08
N GLN A 62 -7.68 2.45 4.97
CA GLN A 62 -7.60 3.17 3.72
C GLN A 62 -8.94 3.12 2.99
N SER A 63 -9.19 4.14 2.16
CA SER A 63 -10.32 4.15 1.24
C SER A 63 -10.23 3.01 0.21
N VAL A 64 -11.39 2.54 -0.22
CA VAL A 64 -11.52 1.61 -1.34
C VAL A 64 -11.85 2.34 -2.63
N SER A 65 -11.44 1.77 -3.76
CA SER A 65 -11.74 2.24 -5.10
C SER A 65 -12.70 1.28 -5.79
N PRO A 66 -13.68 1.78 -6.56
CA PRO A 66 -14.50 0.91 -7.40
C PRO A 66 -13.64 0.25 -8.48
N VAL A 67 -14.00 -0.99 -8.82
CA VAL A 67 -13.42 -1.74 -9.93
C VAL A 67 -14.26 -1.50 -11.18
N MET A 68 -13.59 -1.20 -12.28
CA MET A 68 -14.21 -1.01 -13.58
C MET A 68 -13.74 -2.07 -14.58
N ASP A 69 -14.55 -2.37 -15.59
CA ASP A 69 -14.09 -3.10 -16.77
C ASP A 69 -13.18 -2.23 -17.65
N MET A 70 -12.65 -2.80 -18.74
CA MET A 70 -11.82 -2.08 -19.71
C MET A 70 -12.53 -0.92 -20.42
N ASN A 71 -13.87 -0.92 -20.40
CA ASN A 71 -14.72 0.13 -20.98
C ASN A 71 -15.10 1.20 -19.94
N GLY A 72 -14.64 1.10 -18.69
CA GLY A 72 -14.96 2.03 -17.61
C GLY A 72 -16.30 1.78 -16.93
N ARG A 73 -16.94 0.62 -17.16
CA ARG A 73 -18.20 0.25 -16.50
C ARG A 73 -17.92 -0.33 -15.12
N LEU A 74 -18.69 0.11 -14.11
CA LEU A 74 -18.60 -0.45 -12.76
C LEU A 74 -19.01 -1.93 -12.77
N LEU A 75 -18.23 -2.78 -12.10
CA LEU A 75 -18.50 -4.21 -12.03
C LEU A 75 -19.44 -4.53 -10.86
N PRO A 76 -20.64 -5.08 -11.09
CA PRO A 76 -21.55 -5.44 -9.99
C PRO A 76 -21.05 -6.66 -9.21
N GLN A 77 -21.17 -6.64 -7.88
CA GLN A 77 -20.69 -7.71 -7.00
C GLN A 77 -21.84 -8.51 -6.36
N SER A 78 -22.99 -7.88 -6.12
CA SER A 78 -24.15 -8.53 -5.51
C SER A 78 -25.46 -8.08 -6.15
N LEU A 79 -26.52 -8.89 -6.00
CA LEU A 79 -27.88 -8.52 -6.43
C LEU A 79 -28.45 -7.33 -5.65
N GLY A 80 -27.84 -6.99 -4.50
CA GLY A 80 -28.23 -5.86 -3.65
C GLY A 80 -27.74 -4.50 -4.15
N GLY A 81 -27.12 -4.43 -5.34
CA GLY A 81 -26.64 -3.18 -5.94
C GLY A 81 -25.24 -2.75 -5.51
N GLU A 82 -24.47 -3.64 -4.87
CA GLU A 82 -23.08 -3.36 -4.52
C GLU A 82 -22.17 -3.56 -5.74
N PHE A 83 -21.19 -2.68 -5.90
CA PHE A 83 -20.15 -2.79 -6.91
C PHE A 83 -18.87 -3.37 -6.32
N ALA A 84 -18.12 -4.07 -7.14
CA ALA A 84 -16.83 -4.61 -6.79
C ALA A 84 -15.87 -3.47 -6.40
N GLN A 85 -15.18 -3.68 -5.28
CA GLN A 85 -14.25 -2.73 -4.70
C GLN A 85 -12.87 -3.37 -4.54
N SER A 86 -11.84 -2.54 -4.63
CA SER A 86 -10.46 -2.91 -4.33
C SER A 86 -9.89 -1.93 -3.32
N SER A 87 -8.91 -2.36 -2.52
CA SER A 87 -8.07 -1.40 -1.78
C SER A 87 -7.38 -0.46 -2.77
N GLY A 88 -7.16 0.79 -2.34
CA GLY A 88 -6.55 1.81 -3.18
C GLY A 88 -5.03 1.71 -3.32
N GLY A 89 -4.40 0.72 -2.69
CA GLY A 89 -2.97 0.44 -2.82
C GLY A 89 -2.13 1.07 -1.72
N THR A 90 -0.85 0.68 -1.67
CA THR A 90 0.11 1.12 -0.65
C THR A 90 0.38 2.62 -0.71
N GLY A 91 0.34 3.24 -1.90
CA GLY A 91 0.53 4.69 -2.06
C GLY A 91 -0.54 5.57 -1.41
N LEU A 92 -1.65 4.99 -0.94
CA LEU A 92 -2.64 5.73 -0.16
C LEU A 92 -2.30 5.81 1.33
N VAL A 93 -1.19 5.23 1.79
CA VAL A 93 -0.82 5.21 3.22
C VAL A 93 -0.78 6.61 3.83
N LEU A 94 -0.18 7.59 3.14
CA LEU A 94 -0.08 8.95 3.66
C LEU A 94 -1.46 9.60 3.78
N ARG A 95 -2.30 9.44 2.75
CA ARG A 95 -3.67 9.95 2.76
C ARG A 95 -4.52 9.26 3.83
N ALA A 96 -4.34 7.96 4.05
CA ALA A 96 -5.03 7.22 5.09
C ALA A 96 -4.59 7.69 6.49
N LEU A 97 -3.30 7.97 6.69
CA LEU A 97 -2.79 8.57 7.93
C LEU A 97 -3.43 9.93 8.19
N ALA A 98 -3.45 10.84 7.21
CA ALA A 98 -4.01 12.18 7.39
C ALA A 98 -5.54 12.22 7.53
N ASN A 99 -6.26 11.27 6.95
CA ASN A 99 -7.71 11.15 7.12
C ASN A 99 -8.10 10.45 8.44
N SER A 100 -7.13 10.04 9.24
CA SER A 100 -7.32 9.35 10.52
C SER A 100 -6.77 10.22 11.66
N SER A 101 -6.92 9.75 12.90
CA SER A 101 -6.27 10.39 14.07
C SER A 101 -4.80 10.00 14.23
N CYS A 102 -4.19 9.26 13.30
CA CYS A 102 -2.84 8.74 13.48
C CYS A 102 -1.78 9.84 13.58
N LEU A 103 -1.84 10.89 12.74
CA LEU A 103 -0.88 12.01 12.82
C LEU A 103 -1.05 12.81 14.12
N GLU A 104 -2.28 13.01 14.59
CA GLU A 104 -2.56 13.62 15.89
C GLU A 104 -1.95 12.78 17.03
N GLN A 105 -2.15 11.46 17.00
CA GLN A 105 -1.57 10.55 17.98
C GLN A 105 -0.04 10.51 17.93
N CYS A 106 0.58 10.69 16.75
CA CYS A 106 2.03 10.87 16.66
C CYS A 106 2.47 12.11 17.44
N ARG A 107 1.80 13.25 17.24
CA ARG A 107 2.11 14.51 17.95
C ARG A 107 1.92 14.38 19.46
N ASP A 108 0.79 13.85 19.89
CA ASP A 108 0.46 13.70 21.32
C ASP A 108 1.45 12.79 22.06
N ARG A 109 2.02 11.82 21.35
CA ARG A 109 3.01 10.87 21.89
C ARG A 109 4.46 11.28 21.65
N GLY A 110 4.72 12.41 20.98
CA GLY A 110 6.07 12.87 20.64
C GLY A 110 6.80 11.95 19.65
N VAL A 111 6.07 11.28 18.74
CA VAL A 111 6.65 10.47 17.67
C VAL A 111 7.17 11.38 16.56
N GLU A 112 8.48 11.35 16.32
CA GLU A 112 9.15 12.19 15.30
C GLU A 112 9.15 11.55 13.90
N CYS A 113 9.11 10.21 13.82
CA CYS A 113 9.23 9.48 12.56
C CYS A 113 8.43 8.18 12.56
N LEU A 114 8.09 7.71 11.35
CA LEU A 114 7.43 6.44 11.11
C LEU A 114 8.34 5.52 10.28
N HIS A 115 8.37 4.25 10.67
CA HIS A 115 8.92 3.17 9.85
C HIS A 115 7.76 2.39 9.23
N ILE A 116 7.47 2.67 7.96
CA ILE A 116 6.39 2.07 7.18
C ILE A 116 6.91 0.78 6.54
N LEU A 117 6.16 -0.31 6.72
CA LEU A 117 6.55 -1.65 6.29
C LEU A 117 5.43 -2.32 5.49
N GLY A 118 5.78 -2.94 4.37
CA GLY A 118 4.93 -3.91 3.69
C GLY A 118 4.81 -5.22 4.47
N THR A 119 3.61 -5.80 4.48
CA THR A 119 3.32 -7.04 5.23
C THR A 119 3.97 -8.30 4.65
N GLU A 120 4.34 -8.25 3.37
CA GLU A 120 4.86 -9.41 2.62
C GLU A 120 6.29 -9.81 3.03
N ASN A 121 7.08 -8.88 3.58
CA ASN A 121 8.48 -9.14 3.91
C ASN A 121 8.63 -9.81 5.28
N LEU A 122 8.63 -11.14 5.30
CA LEU A 122 8.84 -11.94 6.51
C LEU A 122 10.19 -11.67 7.20
N LEU A 123 11.20 -11.14 6.50
CA LEU A 123 12.52 -10.82 7.06
C LEU A 123 12.65 -9.35 7.49
N ALA A 124 11.62 -8.53 7.32
CA ALA A 124 11.71 -7.10 7.63
C ALA A 124 12.03 -6.84 9.10
N ARG A 125 13.06 -6.03 9.31
CA ARG A 125 13.52 -5.59 10.63
C ARG A 125 12.64 -4.45 11.11
N VAL A 126 11.61 -4.78 11.90
CA VAL A 126 10.68 -3.78 12.46
C VAL A 126 11.42 -2.76 13.29
N CYS A 127 11.19 -1.48 13.02
CA CYS A 127 11.84 -0.37 13.72
C CYS A 127 13.37 -0.53 13.83
N ASP A 128 14.03 -0.99 12.75
CA ASP A 128 15.48 -1.24 12.69
C ASP A 128 16.31 -0.04 13.19
N PRO A 129 16.94 -0.13 14.38
CA PRO A 129 17.64 1.00 14.97
C PRO A 129 18.82 1.50 14.14
N VAL A 130 19.46 0.63 13.35
CA VAL A 130 20.57 1.03 12.47
C VAL A 130 20.06 1.93 11.36
N PHE A 131 18.92 1.58 10.76
CA PHE A 131 18.31 2.37 9.70
C PHE A 131 17.72 3.69 10.22
N LEU A 132 16.98 3.63 11.33
CA LEU A 132 16.42 4.83 11.96
C LEU A 132 17.53 5.77 12.43
N GLY A 133 18.58 5.23 13.05
CA GLY A 133 19.76 5.98 13.47
C GLY A 133 20.52 6.60 12.30
N PHE A 134 20.69 5.88 11.20
CA PHE A 134 21.26 6.41 9.96
C PHE A 134 20.47 7.60 9.43
N CYS A 135 19.14 7.48 9.32
CA CYS A 135 18.28 8.57 8.84
C CYS A 135 18.35 9.78 9.77
N ARG A 136 18.32 9.54 11.09
CA ARG A 136 18.39 10.60 12.10
C ARG A 136 19.75 11.31 12.14
N GLN A 137 20.84 10.57 11.94
CA GLN A 137 22.20 11.12 11.96
C GLN A 137 22.47 12.01 10.73
N LEU A 138 21.86 11.67 9.59
CA LEU A 138 22.02 12.41 8.34
C LEU A 138 20.91 13.44 8.09
N ASP A 139 20.01 13.64 9.05
CA ASP A 139 18.87 14.58 8.95
C ASP A 139 18.02 14.32 7.69
N ILE A 140 17.71 13.05 7.44
CA ILE A 140 16.93 12.62 6.27
C ILE A 140 15.44 12.65 6.62
N ASP A 141 14.63 13.27 5.77
CA ASP A 141 13.18 13.31 5.91
C ASP A 141 12.46 12.05 5.40
N CYS A 142 12.97 11.46 4.32
CA CYS A 142 12.39 10.28 3.69
C CYS A 142 13.50 9.37 3.15
N ALA A 143 13.43 8.08 3.47
CA ALA A 143 14.38 7.08 2.96
C ALA A 143 13.68 5.75 2.69
N CYS A 144 14.13 5.04 1.65
CA CYS A 144 13.68 3.69 1.34
C CYS A 144 14.85 2.71 1.49
N LYS A 145 14.61 1.58 2.15
CA LYS A 145 15.53 0.44 2.08
C LYS A 145 15.35 -0.28 0.76
N VAL A 146 16.49 -0.59 0.17
CA VAL A 146 16.58 -1.26 -1.13
C VAL A 146 17.45 -2.50 -1.04
N THR A 147 17.29 -3.38 -2.02
CA THR A 147 18.18 -4.51 -2.27
C THR A 147 18.76 -4.41 -3.67
N ASP A 148 19.99 -4.89 -3.83
CA ASP A 148 20.57 -5.07 -5.16
C ASP A 148 19.70 -6.04 -5.96
N ARG A 149 19.54 -5.71 -7.25
CA ARG A 149 18.86 -6.55 -8.23
C ARG A 149 19.89 -7.36 -9.00
N VAL A 150 19.61 -8.64 -9.23
CA VAL A 150 20.48 -9.52 -10.01
C VAL A 150 19.92 -9.79 -11.41
N ASP A 151 18.59 -9.74 -11.56
CA ASP A 151 17.89 -9.88 -12.83
C ASP A 151 17.05 -8.63 -13.17
N ALA A 152 17.17 -8.17 -14.41
CA ALA A 152 16.41 -7.04 -14.95
C ALA A 152 14.89 -7.33 -15.01
N ASN A 153 14.49 -8.60 -14.94
CA ASN A 153 13.10 -9.05 -14.97
C ASN A 153 12.48 -9.27 -13.59
N GLU A 154 13.22 -8.99 -12.50
CA GLU A 154 12.65 -9.01 -11.14
C GLU A 154 11.46 -8.04 -11.04
N ASP A 155 10.33 -8.55 -10.54
CA ASP A 155 9.12 -7.76 -10.27
C ASP A 155 9.25 -7.00 -8.94
N LEU A 156 10.17 -6.04 -8.93
CA LEU A 156 10.43 -5.15 -7.80
C LEU A 156 10.27 -3.71 -8.26
N GLU A 157 9.61 -2.90 -7.45
CA GLU A 157 9.60 -1.45 -7.62
C GLU A 157 11.04 -0.93 -7.56
N LEU A 158 11.44 -0.16 -8.57
CA LEU A 158 12.76 0.45 -8.65
C LEU A 158 12.79 1.71 -7.81
N PHE A 159 13.82 1.87 -7.00
CA PHE A 159 14.12 3.16 -6.38
C PHE A 159 15.15 3.88 -7.24
N CYS A 160 14.74 4.93 -7.92
CA CYS A 160 15.57 5.66 -8.87
C CYS A 160 15.54 7.17 -8.63
N VAL A 161 16.43 7.88 -9.30
CA VAL A 161 16.44 9.35 -9.33
C VAL A 161 15.87 9.77 -10.68
N ARG A 162 14.82 10.57 -10.65
CA ARG A 162 14.20 11.16 -11.85
C ARG A 162 14.43 12.65 -11.84
N GLN A 163 14.83 13.18 -12.99
CA GLN A 163 14.77 14.59 -13.29
C GLN A 163 13.31 15.02 -13.41
N SER A 164 12.81 15.73 -12.40
CA SER A 164 11.45 16.25 -12.37
C SER A 164 11.48 17.73 -12.75
N PRO A 165 10.62 18.20 -13.67
CA PRO A 165 10.39 19.63 -13.81
C PRO A 165 9.81 20.13 -12.50
N VAL A 166 10.53 21.01 -11.81
CA VAL A 166 9.99 21.72 -10.65
C VAL A 166 10.06 23.19 -11.01
N SER A 167 8.96 23.92 -10.85
CA SER A 167 8.96 25.37 -10.95
C SER A 167 9.30 25.93 -9.57
N THR A 168 10.58 25.95 -9.21
CA THR A 168 11.08 26.87 -8.18
C THR A 168 11.76 28.06 -8.86
N GLN A 169 11.93 29.18 -8.17
CA GLN A 169 12.59 30.37 -8.72
C GLN A 169 14.08 30.14 -9.08
N PHE A 170 14.63 28.95 -8.81
CA PHE A 170 16.07 28.66 -8.86
C PHE A 170 16.47 27.44 -9.70
N ALA A 171 15.54 26.60 -10.15
CA ALA A 171 15.83 25.48 -11.04
C ALA A 171 14.59 25.09 -11.86
N ASP A 172 14.77 24.77 -13.14
CA ASP A 172 13.71 24.25 -14.02
C ASP A 172 13.52 22.72 -13.84
N ILE A 173 14.55 22.03 -13.34
CA ILE A 173 14.61 20.58 -13.16
C ILE A 173 15.34 20.26 -11.84
N GLU A 174 14.76 19.41 -11.01
CA GLU A 174 15.39 18.88 -9.81
C GLU A 174 15.48 17.34 -9.88
N ASP A 175 16.58 16.79 -9.36
CA ASP A 175 16.73 15.36 -9.16
C ASP A 175 15.89 14.94 -7.95
N ALA A 176 14.84 14.16 -8.21
CA ALA A 176 13.94 13.66 -7.17
C ALA A 176 14.05 12.13 -7.10
N ALA A 177 14.22 11.61 -5.89
CA ALA A 177 14.08 10.17 -5.65
C ALA A 177 12.62 9.76 -5.88
N CYS A 178 12.40 8.67 -6.61
CA CYS A 178 11.06 8.13 -6.86
C CYS A 178 11.06 6.61 -6.96
N GLY A 179 9.95 6.01 -6.53
CA GLY A 179 9.57 4.64 -6.85
C GLY A 179 9.06 4.55 -8.28
N VAL A 180 9.50 3.53 -9.02
CA VAL A 180 8.96 3.19 -10.35
C VAL A 180 8.66 1.70 -10.38
N GLU A 181 7.38 1.37 -10.49
CA GLU A 181 6.93 -0.01 -10.62
C GLU A 181 7.57 -0.71 -11.82
N ALA A 182 7.94 -1.98 -11.68
CA ALA A 182 8.66 -2.72 -12.72
C ALA A 182 7.91 -2.73 -14.07
N PHE A 183 6.58 -2.83 -14.04
CA PHE A 183 5.73 -2.80 -15.24
C PHE A 183 5.61 -1.42 -15.91
N GLN A 184 6.05 -0.35 -15.23
CA GLN A 184 6.06 1.02 -15.74
C GLN A 184 7.44 1.48 -16.19
N ALA A 185 8.49 0.82 -15.68
CA ALA A 185 9.86 1.12 -16.03
C ALA A 185 10.13 0.80 -17.51
N SER A 186 10.86 1.68 -18.19
CA SER A 186 11.34 1.40 -19.54
C SER A 186 12.37 0.27 -19.52
N LYS A 187 12.56 -0.42 -20.65
CA LYS A 187 13.59 -1.47 -20.75
C LYS A 187 14.99 -0.92 -20.49
N GLU A 188 15.24 0.31 -20.93
CA GLU A 188 16.49 1.03 -20.70
C GLU A 188 16.73 1.23 -19.20
N LEU A 189 15.69 1.61 -18.44
CA LEU A 189 15.79 1.77 -16.99
C LEU A 189 16.01 0.43 -16.28
N LEU A 190 15.23 -0.60 -16.64
CA LEU A 190 15.32 -1.94 -16.04
C LEU A 190 16.67 -2.62 -16.28
N GLN A 191 17.27 -2.38 -17.45
CA GLN A 191 18.52 -3.01 -17.89
C GLN A 191 19.74 -2.10 -17.74
N ALA A 192 19.57 -0.87 -17.25
CA ALA A 192 20.67 0.05 -17.02
C ALA A 192 21.73 -0.61 -16.14
N ARG A 193 22.99 -0.54 -16.55
CA ARG A 193 24.13 -1.09 -15.80
C ARG A 193 25.14 -0.01 -15.45
N ASN A 194 25.72 -0.15 -14.28
CA ASN A 194 26.77 0.75 -13.80
C ASN A 194 28.14 0.32 -14.37
N ARG A 195 29.20 1.02 -13.96
CA ARG A 195 30.58 0.76 -14.43
C ARG A 195 31.11 -0.64 -14.06
N THR A 196 30.54 -1.30 -13.06
CA THR A 196 30.94 -2.65 -12.65
C THR A 196 30.14 -3.75 -13.36
N GLY A 197 29.18 -3.38 -14.21
CA GLY A 197 28.31 -4.31 -14.92
C GLY A 197 27.09 -4.77 -14.10
N ALA A 198 26.94 -4.32 -12.85
CA ALA A 198 25.73 -4.55 -12.05
C ALA A 198 24.58 -3.63 -12.50
N LEU A 199 23.34 -3.99 -12.19
CA LEU A 199 22.19 -3.13 -12.48
C LEU A 199 22.31 -1.81 -11.71
N SER A 200 22.01 -0.69 -12.39
CA SER A 200 22.21 0.65 -11.86
C SER A 200 21.22 1.02 -10.76
N TYR A 201 20.01 0.46 -10.79
CA TYR A 201 18.92 0.79 -9.87
C TYR A 201 18.56 -0.42 -9.01
N ALA A 202 18.40 -0.15 -7.72
CA ALA A 202 18.06 -1.14 -6.71
C ALA A 202 16.52 -1.31 -6.61
N GLY A 203 16.10 -2.44 -6.05
CA GLY A 203 14.68 -2.75 -5.80
C GLY A 203 14.27 -2.34 -4.40
N SER A 204 13.15 -1.65 -4.26
CA SER A 204 12.50 -1.36 -2.98
C SER A 204 12.10 -2.67 -2.30
N ILE A 205 12.37 -2.77 -0.99
CA ILE A 205 11.89 -3.89 -0.16
C ILE A 205 10.69 -3.50 0.70
N ASN A 206 9.96 -2.44 0.30
CA ASN A 206 8.78 -1.90 0.99
C ASN A 206 9.05 -1.58 2.47
N SER A 207 10.19 -0.94 2.74
CA SER A 207 10.60 -0.51 4.08
C SER A 207 11.06 0.93 3.99
N VAL A 208 10.19 1.84 4.45
CA VAL A 208 10.31 3.27 4.24
C VAL A 208 10.35 3.99 5.58
N PHE A 209 11.28 4.92 5.72
CA PHE A 209 11.36 5.87 6.81
C PHE A 209 10.77 7.20 6.34
N MET A 210 9.94 7.83 7.17
CA MET A 210 9.51 9.22 6.96
C MET A 210 9.42 9.96 8.29
N THR A 211 9.86 11.22 8.32
CA THR A 211 9.56 12.13 9.44
C THR A 211 8.08 12.49 9.43
N VAL A 212 7.49 12.69 10.62
CA VAL A 212 6.08 13.08 10.73
C VAL A 212 5.84 14.44 10.08
N SER A 213 6.79 15.37 10.23
CA SER A 213 6.77 16.68 9.57
C SER A 213 6.73 16.56 8.04
N TYR A 214 7.55 15.68 7.47
CA TYR A 214 7.55 15.45 6.03
C TYR A 214 6.22 14.86 5.54
N ILE A 215 5.64 13.91 6.28
CA ILE A 215 4.31 13.37 5.96
C ILE A 215 3.25 14.47 5.94
N GLU A 216 3.21 15.33 6.97
CA GLU A 216 2.27 16.45 7.05
C GLU A 216 2.45 17.44 5.88
N GLU A 217 3.69 17.65 5.41
CA GLU A 217 3.97 18.51 4.26
C GLU A 217 3.48 17.90 2.93
N VAL A 218 3.75 16.61 2.71
CA VAL A 218 3.55 15.99 1.38
C VAL A 218 2.19 15.37 1.18
N VAL A 219 1.40 15.12 2.24
CA VAL A 219 0.13 14.40 2.13
C VAL A 219 -0.91 15.08 1.23
N GLY A 220 -0.83 16.40 1.09
CA GLY A 220 -1.71 17.17 0.19
C GLY A 220 -1.29 17.13 -1.28
N ARG A 221 -0.11 16.57 -1.60
CA ARG A 221 0.40 16.54 -2.98
C ARG A 221 -0.44 15.58 -3.83
N PRO A 222 -0.71 15.93 -5.11
CA PRO A 222 -1.51 15.08 -5.99
C PRO A 222 -0.75 13.79 -6.32
N VAL A 223 -1.37 12.65 -6.01
CA VAL A 223 -0.90 11.32 -6.42
C VAL A 223 -1.61 10.92 -7.71
N GLN A 224 -0.85 10.56 -8.74
CA GLN A 224 -1.45 10.08 -9.98
C GLN A 224 -2.05 8.69 -9.78
N PRO A 225 -3.36 8.49 -10.08
CA PRO A 225 -3.98 7.19 -9.96
C PRO A 225 -3.48 6.27 -11.06
N GLN A 226 -3.05 5.07 -10.68
CA GLN A 226 -2.59 4.04 -11.59
C GLN A 226 -3.70 3.03 -11.86
N ARG A 227 -3.78 2.58 -13.11
CA ARG A 227 -4.70 1.53 -13.56
C ARG A 227 -4.01 0.18 -13.42
N VAL A 228 -4.43 -0.61 -12.45
CA VAL A 228 -3.86 -1.94 -12.20
C VAL A 228 -4.85 -3.01 -12.65
N PRO A 229 -4.50 -3.81 -13.69
CA PRO A 229 -5.32 -4.93 -14.11
C PRO A 229 -5.43 -5.99 -13.00
N ARG A 230 -6.65 -6.43 -12.69
CA ARG A 230 -6.94 -7.51 -11.74
C ARG A 230 -8.05 -8.39 -12.26
N VAL A 231 -7.95 -9.68 -11.95
CA VAL A 231 -9.03 -10.64 -12.17
C VAL A 231 -10.00 -10.51 -11.00
N VAL A 232 -11.22 -10.05 -11.25
CA VAL A 232 -12.22 -9.78 -10.22
C VAL A 232 -13.51 -10.55 -10.52
N PRO A 233 -14.07 -11.30 -9.56
CA PRO A 233 -15.38 -11.92 -9.74
C PRO A 233 -16.47 -10.85 -9.73
N TYR A 234 -17.39 -10.92 -10.69
CA TYR A 234 -18.52 -9.99 -10.81
C TYR A 234 -19.77 -10.72 -11.32
N LEU A 235 -20.94 -10.14 -11.06
CA LEU A 235 -22.20 -10.57 -11.64
C LEU A 235 -22.35 -9.94 -13.02
N ASN A 236 -22.48 -10.78 -14.04
CA ASN A 236 -22.72 -10.29 -15.38
C ASN A 236 -24.23 -10.12 -15.62
N PHE A 237 -24.70 -8.88 -15.52
CA PHE A 237 -26.06 -8.52 -15.92
C PHE A 237 -26.17 -8.17 -17.41
N HIS A 238 -25.03 -7.99 -18.08
CA HIS A 238 -24.98 -7.87 -19.54
C HIS A 238 -24.98 -9.28 -20.12
N VAL A 239 -26.17 -9.86 -20.23
CA VAL A 239 -26.37 -10.99 -21.12
C VAL A 239 -26.21 -10.43 -22.54
N ASP A 240 -25.04 -10.62 -23.15
CA ASP A 240 -24.93 -10.56 -24.61
C ASP A 240 -25.72 -11.77 -25.11
N LEU A 241 -27.04 -11.65 -25.15
CA LEU A 241 -27.91 -12.68 -25.71
C LEU A 241 -27.47 -12.87 -27.15
N THR A 242 -27.03 -14.09 -27.47
CA THR A 242 -26.92 -14.47 -28.88
C THR A 242 -28.32 -14.38 -29.52
N ASP A 243 -28.44 -14.12 -30.82
CA ASP A 243 -29.76 -14.03 -31.50
C ASP A 243 -30.65 -15.25 -31.20
N SER A 244 -30.04 -16.42 -30.97
CA SER A 244 -30.71 -17.65 -30.52
C SER A 244 -31.31 -17.59 -29.11
N GLU A 245 -30.67 -16.88 -28.17
CA GLU A 245 -31.14 -16.74 -26.79
C GLU A 245 -32.18 -15.62 -26.63
N VAL A 246 -32.12 -14.59 -27.49
CA VAL A 246 -33.20 -13.57 -27.61
C VAL A 246 -34.51 -14.24 -27.99
N SER A 247 -34.48 -15.12 -28.99
CA SER A 247 -35.67 -15.87 -29.46
C SER A 247 -36.28 -16.76 -28.37
N LEU A 248 -35.47 -17.37 -27.50
CA LEU A 248 -35.93 -18.19 -26.39
C LEU A 248 -36.51 -17.36 -25.23
N ALA A 249 -35.93 -16.19 -24.96
CA ALA A 249 -36.44 -15.26 -23.95
C ALA A 249 -37.78 -14.63 -24.35
N GLU A 250 -37.99 -14.36 -25.65
CA GLU A 250 -39.26 -13.86 -26.19
C GLU A 250 -40.36 -14.95 -26.21
N ALA A 251 -40.00 -16.22 -26.41
CA ALA A 251 -40.95 -17.34 -26.45
C ALA A 251 -41.48 -17.75 -25.06
N PHE A 252 -40.75 -17.46 -23.99
CA PHE A 252 -41.10 -17.87 -22.62
C PHE A 252 -40.85 -16.75 -21.59
N PRO A 253 -41.73 -15.73 -21.53
CA PRO A 253 -41.52 -14.55 -20.68
C PRO A 253 -41.46 -14.85 -19.16
N ASP A 254 -42.11 -15.92 -18.69
CA ASP A 254 -42.13 -16.32 -17.27
C ASP A 254 -40.81 -16.96 -16.77
N LEU A 255 -39.89 -17.35 -17.66
CA LEU A 255 -38.58 -17.90 -17.30
C LEU A 255 -37.52 -16.83 -17.00
N SER A 256 -37.80 -15.56 -17.34
CA SER A 256 -36.89 -14.43 -17.10
C SER A 256 -36.62 -14.15 -15.62
N SER A 257 -37.53 -14.57 -14.73
CA SER A 257 -37.42 -14.40 -13.28
C SER A 257 -36.58 -15.47 -12.57
N ALA A 258 -36.22 -16.56 -13.26
CA ALA A 258 -35.59 -17.74 -12.65
C ALA A 258 -34.09 -17.91 -12.96
N LEU A 259 -33.51 -17.04 -13.79
CA LEU A 259 -32.08 -17.08 -14.11
C LEU A 259 -31.35 -16.05 -13.25
N LEU A 260 -30.78 -16.50 -12.13
CA LEU A 260 -29.73 -15.74 -11.46
C LEU A 260 -28.68 -15.35 -12.52
N PRO A 261 -28.21 -14.09 -12.57
CA PRO A 261 -27.19 -13.68 -13.52
C PRO A 261 -26.00 -14.63 -13.36
N PRO A 262 -25.53 -15.27 -14.45
CA PRO A 262 -24.44 -16.21 -14.36
C PRO A 262 -23.21 -15.49 -13.80
N LYS A 263 -22.38 -16.19 -13.01
CA LYS A 263 -21.03 -15.69 -12.70
C LYS A 263 -20.36 -15.40 -14.03
N GLY A 264 -20.03 -14.14 -14.28
CA GLY A 264 -19.30 -13.75 -15.49
C GLY A 264 -17.98 -14.52 -15.54
N LYS A 265 -17.50 -14.86 -16.74
CA LYS A 265 -16.11 -15.34 -16.86
C LYS A 265 -15.20 -14.28 -16.23
N PRO A 266 -14.17 -14.68 -15.44
CA PRO A 266 -13.24 -13.73 -14.84
C PRO A 266 -12.68 -12.83 -15.94
N GLY A 267 -13.01 -11.54 -15.87
CA GLY A 267 -12.59 -10.52 -16.83
C GLY A 267 -11.45 -9.71 -16.26
N LEU A 268 -10.67 -9.08 -17.15
CA LEU A 268 -9.66 -8.11 -16.76
C LEU A 268 -10.38 -6.85 -16.26
N GLY A 269 -10.44 -6.66 -14.96
CA GLY A 269 -10.90 -5.42 -14.33
C GLY A 269 -9.72 -4.49 -14.10
N VAL A 270 -9.97 -3.20 -14.02
CA VAL A 270 -8.97 -2.18 -13.66
C VAL A 270 -9.40 -1.53 -12.35
N ALA A 271 -8.54 -1.64 -11.35
CA ALA A 271 -8.67 -0.87 -10.11
C ALA A 271 -7.78 0.37 -10.17
N LYS A 272 -8.24 1.47 -9.55
CA LYS A 272 -7.35 2.59 -9.23
C LYS A 272 -6.49 2.21 -8.03
N GLY A 273 -5.20 2.03 -8.26
CA GLY A 273 -4.16 1.86 -7.24
C GLY A 273 -3.16 3.01 -7.28
N SER A 274 -2.36 3.16 -6.24
CA SER A 274 -1.13 3.97 -6.27
C SER A 274 0.03 3.14 -5.73
N GLY A 275 1.17 3.15 -6.43
CA GLY A 275 2.45 2.63 -5.94
C GLY A 275 2.99 3.46 -4.77
N ALA A 276 4.00 2.94 -4.08
CA ALA A 276 4.56 3.55 -2.87
C ALA A 276 5.31 4.88 -3.15
#